data_AF-A0A948UVX4-F1
#
_entry.id   AF-A0A948UVX4-F1
#
_cell.length_a   1.000
_cell.length_b   1.000
_cell.length_c   1.000
_cell.angle_alpha   90.00
_cell.angle_beta   90.00
_cell.angle_gamma   90.00
#
_symmetry.space_group_name_H-M   'P 1'
#
loop_
_entity.id
_entity.type
_entity.pdbx_description
1 polymer ?
#
loop_
_entity_poly.entity_id
_entity_poly.type
_entity_poly.pdbx_seq_one_letter_code
_entity_poly.pdbx_strand_id
1 'polypeptide(L)' 'WSAVGTFAILMICKFTTGLRVPKEAEIEGLDYTQHGETIHP' A
#
# COMPACT_ATOMS: atom_id res chain seq x y z
N TRP A 1 15.34 1.24 -19.68
CA TRP A 1 14.92 2.59 -19.28
C TRP A 1 13.71 2.59 -18.34
N SER A 2 12.63 1.86 -18.65
CA SER A 2 11.41 1.88 -17.82
C SER A 2 11.63 1.49 -16.35
N ALA A 3 12.49 0.50 -16.05
CA ALA A 3 12.77 0.09 -14.67
C ALA A 3 13.34 1.22 -13.78
N VAL A 4 14.24 2.04 -14.33
CA VAL A 4 14.86 3.16 -13.59
C VAL A 4 13.85 4.28 -13.35
N GLY A 5 13.04 4.60 -14.37
CA GLY A 5 11.98 5.61 -14.24
C GLY A 5 10.92 5.18 -13.22
N THR A 6 10.44 3.94 -13.30
CA THR A 6 9.48 3.40 -12.34
C THR A 6 10.07 3.39 -10.92
N PHE A 7 11.33 2.99 -10.76
CA PHE A 7 11.98 3.02 -9.45
C PHE A 7 12.02 4.42 -8.85
N ALA A 8 12.42 5.44 -9.63
CA ALA A 8 12.45 6.82 -9.16
C ALA A 8 11.07 7.32 -8.71
N ILE A 9 10.01 7.04 -9.50
CA ILE A 9 8.64 7.42 -9.17
C ILE A 9 8.17 6.72 -7.89
N LEU A 10 8.36 5.41 -7.79
CA LEU A 10 7.95 4.64 -6.60
C LEU A 10 8.66 5.11 -5.34
N MET A 11 9.95 5.49 -5.45
CA MET A 11 10.68 6.05 -4.31
C MET A 11 10.13 7.40 -3.86
N ILE A 12 9.78 8.29 -4.79
CA ILE A 12 9.12 9.57 -4.46
C ILE A 12 7.79 9.32 -3.76
N CYS A 13 6.90 8.51 -4.36
CA CYS A 13 5.60 8.19 -3.77
C CYS A 13 5.72 7.56 -2.38
N LYS A 14 6.71 6.67 -2.19
CA LYS A 14 6.97 6.05 -0.89
C LYS A 14 7.21 7.08 0.21
N PHE A 15 7.99 8.14 -0.06
CA PHE A 15 8.32 9.16 0.93
C PHE A 15 7.26 10.24 1.09
N THR A 16 6.46 10.54 0.06
CA THR A 16 5.46 11.62 0.12
C THR A 16 4.10 11.16 0.61
N THR A 17 3.66 9.95 0.26
CA THR A 17 2.29 9.48 0.57
C THR A 17 2.25 8.30 1.53
N GLY A 18 3.37 7.61 1.76
CA GLY A 18 3.36 6.35 2.52
C GLY A 18 2.68 5.23 1.72
N LEU A 19 3.30 4.81 0.63
CA LEU A 19 2.73 3.87 -0.36
C LEU A 19 2.32 2.48 0.18
N ARG A 20 2.80 2.09 1.37
CA ARG A 20 2.52 0.79 1.99
C ARG A 20 1.83 1.00 3.33
N VAL A 21 0.78 0.22 3.58
CA VAL A 21 0.05 0.22 4.85
C VAL A 21 0.90 -0.33 6.00
N PRO A 22 0.57 -0.01 7.27
CA PRO A 22 1.23 -0.62 8.43
C PRO A 22 1.11 -2.14 8.43
N LYS A 23 2.10 -2.82 9.02
CA LYS A 23 2.17 -4.29 9.00
C LYS A 23 0.98 -4.95 9.68
N GLU A 24 0.46 -4.31 10.73
CA GLU A 24 -0.70 -4.76 11.47
C GLU A 24 -1.95 -4.75 10.57
N ALA A 25 -2.11 -3.69 9.78
CA ALA A 25 -3.22 -3.57 8.82
C ALA A 25 -3.08 -4.55 7.64
N GLU A 26 -1.85 -4.89 7.24
CA GLU A 26 -1.63 -5.97 6.26
C GLU A 26 -2.04 -7.34 6.81
N ILE A 27 -1.85 -7.59 8.11
CA ILE A 27 -2.19 -8.87 8.75
C ILE A 27 -3.69 -8.98 8.97
N GLU A 28 -4.34 -7.90 9.43
CA GLU A 28 -5.77 -7.84 9.70
C GLU A 28 -6.62 -7.87 8.40
N GLY A 29 -6.05 -7.39 7.29
CA GLY A 29 -6.66 -7.41 5.97
C GLY A 29 -7.11 -6.03 5.52
N LEU A 30 -6.89 -5.72 4.24
CA LEU A 30 -7.19 -4.41 3.66
C LEU A 30 -8.69 -4.16 3.50
N ASP A 31 -9.49 -5.20 3.33
CA ASP A 31 -10.94 -5.06 3.24
C ASP A 31 -11.47 -4.45 4.55
N TYR A 32 -11.03 -4.98 5.69
CA TYR A 32 -11.42 -4.46 6.99
C TYR A 32 -10.78 -3.09 7.27
N THR A 33 -9.46 -2.97 7.10
CA THR A 33 -8.71 -1.80 7.58
C THR A 33 -8.76 -0.57 6.66
N GLN A 34 -9.08 -0.74 5.38
CA GLN A 34 -9.15 0.36 4.40
C GLN A 34 -10.55 0.59 3.84
N HIS A 35 -11.38 -0.45 3.79
CA HIS A 35 -12.71 -0.37 3.19
C HIS A 35 -13.84 -0.53 4.22
N GLY A 36 -13.53 -0.97 5.45
CA GLY A 36 -14.53 -1.19 6.51
C GLY A 36 -15.48 -2.35 6.19
N GLU A 37 -15.09 -3.23 5.28
CA GLU A 37 -15.90 -4.31 4.74
C GLU A 37 -15.23 -5.66 5.03
N THR A 38 -16.02 -6.73 5.19
CA THR A 38 -15.49 -8.09 5.30
C THR A 38 -16.10 -8.97 4.20
N ILE A 39 -15.25 -9.62 3.40
CA ILE A 39 -15.70 -10.51 2.31
C ILE A 39 -16.27 -11.83 2.87
N HIS A 40 -15.91 -12.18 4.11
CA HIS A 40 -16.42 -13.36 4.82
C HIS A 40 -16.98 -12.98 6.20
N PRO A 41 -18.11 -13.57 6.64
CA PRO A 41 -18.63 -13.44 7.99
C PRO A 41 -17.77 -14.19 9.03
#